data_AF-A0A7K0Q8C7-F1
#
_entry.id   AF-A0A7K0Q8C7-F1
#
_cell.length_a   1.000
_cell.length_b   1.000
_cell.length_c   1.000
_cell.angle_alpha   90.00
_cell.angle_beta   90.00
_cell.angle_gamma   90.00
#
_symmetry.space_group_name_H-M   'P 1'
#
loop_
_entity.id
_entity.type
_entity.pdbx_description
1 polymer ?
#
loop_
_entity_poly.entity_id
_entity_poly.type
_entity_poly.pdbx_seq_one_letter_code
_entity_poly.pdbx_strand_id
1 'polypeptide(L)'
;LWIFLLQILNPLLIKVFMTSEFEKGWQFGLVGGAKAWIPYWNIDTFFTQFLLGSLVALFLADRKSRLASSSIKFDIGALISLTAAIVLVLTRVTPGAPDSFTNQPYAAPWFSMLIAIFLGCSASSMYVWRFLDNRFAVFLATISFGVYLWHYFVISIFANSYFKDFQYFGVGSILRWAFISSLVITIAISIATLSWYFFEKPIIKQVKLIRNKQKAAND
;
A
#
# COMPACT_ATOMS: atom_id res chain seq x y z
N LEU A 1 6.00 -22.97 1.21
CA LEU A 1 7.40 -23.23 1.60
C LEU A 1 8.18 -21.94 1.82
N TRP A 2 8.41 -21.12 0.78
CA TRP A 2 9.21 -19.89 0.88
C TRP A 2 8.75 -18.89 1.94
N ILE A 3 7.43 -18.60 2.01
CA ILE A 3 6.87 -17.72 3.06
C ILE A 3 7.27 -18.21 4.46
N PHE A 4 7.13 -19.51 4.74
CA PHE A 4 7.47 -20.08 6.04
C PHE A 4 8.97 -19.99 6.35
N LEU A 5 9.82 -20.25 5.34
CA LEU A 5 11.27 -20.13 5.46
C LEU A 5 11.67 -18.70 5.82
N LEU A 6 11.09 -17.69 5.17
CA LEU A 6 11.35 -16.28 5.47
C LEU A 6 10.96 -15.94 6.92
N GLN A 7 9.81 -16.43 7.38
CA GLN A 7 9.38 -16.20 8.77
C GLN A 7 10.30 -16.83 9.82
N ILE A 8 10.97 -17.95 9.50
CA ILE A 8 12.01 -18.54 10.36
C ILE A 8 13.31 -17.75 10.28
N LEU A 9 13.64 -17.21 9.10
CA LEU A 9 14.86 -16.45 8.87
C LEU A 9 14.83 -15.05 9.51
N ASN A 10 13.64 -14.44 9.61
CA ASN A 10 13.46 -13.08 10.07
C ASN A 10 14.11 -12.77 11.44
N PRO A 11 13.91 -13.58 12.50
CA PRO A 11 14.55 -13.32 13.79
C PRO A 11 16.09 -13.43 13.72
N LEU A 12 16.60 -14.31 12.86
CA LEU A 12 18.05 -14.45 12.64
C LEU A 12 18.61 -13.19 11.96
N LEU A 13 17.94 -12.69 10.93
CA LEU A 13 18.34 -11.45 10.26
C LEU A 13 18.37 -10.26 11.23
N ILE A 14 17.33 -10.13 12.05
CA ILE A 14 17.26 -9.06 13.04
C ILE A 14 18.41 -9.19 14.04
N LYS A 15 18.69 -10.39 14.53
CA LYS A 15 19.77 -10.65 15.49
C LYS A 15 21.16 -10.35 14.90
N VAL A 16 21.42 -10.73 13.65
CA VAL A 16 22.73 -10.59 13.01
C VAL A 16 22.99 -9.15 12.57
N PHE A 17 21.98 -8.45 12.08
CA PHE A 17 22.11 -7.11 11.50
C PHE A 17 21.63 -5.98 12.41
N MET A 18 21.40 -6.24 13.70
CA MET A 18 21.02 -5.20 14.65
C MET A 18 22.12 -4.15 14.76
N THR A 19 21.74 -2.88 14.55
CA THR A 19 22.66 -1.74 14.61
C THR A 19 22.74 -1.15 16.01
N SER A 20 23.79 -0.39 16.32
CA SER A 20 23.94 0.32 17.60
C SER A 20 22.84 1.38 17.82
N GLU A 21 22.54 1.71 19.07
CA GLU A 21 21.55 2.74 19.44
C GLU A 21 21.99 4.20 19.16
N PHE A 22 23.15 4.42 18.55
CA PHE A 22 23.68 5.74 18.24
C PHE A 22 22.73 6.55 17.33
N GLU A 23 22.19 7.64 17.89
CA GLU A 23 21.24 8.56 17.23
C GLU A 23 20.03 7.85 16.61
N LYS A 24 19.54 6.78 17.24
CA LYS A 24 18.28 6.14 16.84
C LYS A 24 17.09 6.87 17.45
N GLY A 25 16.07 7.07 16.63
CA GLY A 25 14.78 7.62 17.04
C GLY A 25 14.43 8.94 16.37
N TRP A 26 13.13 9.25 16.40
CA TRP A 26 12.54 10.40 15.72
C TRP A 26 13.00 11.74 16.29
N GLN A 27 13.52 11.76 17.52
CA GLN A 27 14.13 12.94 18.14
C GLN A 27 15.39 13.42 17.41
N PHE A 28 16.05 12.55 16.64
CA PHE A 28 17.21 12.90 15.80
C PHE A 28 16.82 13.15 14.33
N GLY A 29 15.57 13.57 14.10
CA GLY A 29 15.03 13.86 12.77
C GLY A 29 14.76 12.61 11.94
N LEU A 30 14.55 12.82 10.63
CA LEU A 30 14.19 11.75 9.69
C LEU A 30 15.27 10.67 9.57
N VAL A 31 16.55 11.05 9.68
CA VAL A 31 17.67 10.10 9.61
C VAL A 31 17.67 9.19 10.84
N GLY A 32 17.49 9.75 12.04
CA GLY A 32 17.38 8.94 13.26
C GLY A 32 16.16 8.03 13.28
N GLY A 33 15.02 8.52 12.77
CA GLY A 33 13.81 7.71 12.58
C GLY A 33 14.06 6.54 11.62
N ALA A 34 14.72 6.78 10.48
CA ALA A 34 15.08 5.74 9.53
C ALA A 34 16.04 4.70 10.13
N LYS A 35 17.01 5.12 10.96
CA LYS A 35 17.90 4.20 11.70
C LYS A 35 17.12 3.28 12.64
N ALA A 36 16.01 3.74 13.22
CA ALA A 36 15.17 2.93 14.11
C ALA A 36 14.40 1.82 13.37
N TRP A 37 14.23 1.93 12.05
CA TRP A 37 13.57 0.91 11.24
C TRP A 37 14.50 -0.24 10.85
N ILE A 38 15.82 -0.04 10.83
CA ILE A 38 16.76 -1.09 10.47
C ILE A 38 17.15 -1.89 11.72
N PRO A 39 17.09 -3.25 11.72
CA PRO A 39 16.81 -4.16 10.60
C PRO A 39 15.36 -4.69 10.55
N TYR A 40 14.42 -4.11 11.29
CA TYR A 40 13.03 -4.59 11.35
C TYR A 40 12.30 -4.46 9.99
N TRP A 41 12.49 -3.35 9.27
CA TRP A 41 12.01 -3.13 7.90
C TRP A 41 13.00 -3.70 6.88
N ASN A 42 13.12 -5.03 6.85
CA ASN A 42 14.04 -5.75 5.96
C ASN A 42 13.35 -6.35 4.73
N ILE A 43 14.18 -6.80 3.78
CA ILE A 43 13.74 -7.44 2.54
C ILE A 43 12.96 -8.73 2.79
N ASP A 44 13.26 -9.48 3.86
CA ASP A 44 12.61 -10.74 4.17
C ASP A 44 11.13 -10.54 4.50
N THR A 45 10.82 -9.54 5.32
CA THR A 45 9.45 -9.13 5.60
C THR A 45 8.73 -8.71 4.31
N PHE A 46 9.30 -7.74 3.57
CA PHE A 46 8.64 -7.20 2.37
C PHE A 46 8.46 -8.25 1.27
N PHE A 47 9.44 -9.13 1.10
CA PHE A 47 9.35 -10.23 0.15
C PHE A 47 8.30 -11.25 0.58
N THR A 48 8.11 -11.49 1.88
CA THR A 48 6.97 -12.30 2.36
C THR A 48 5.63 -11.68 1.95
N GLN A 49 5.44 -10.37 2.10
CA GLN A 49 4.22 -9.68 1.69
C GLN A 49 3.99 -9.80 0.18
N PHE A 50 5.05 -9.61 -0.60
CA PHE A 50 5.03 -9.78 -2.05
C PHE A 50 4.64 -11.21 -2.45
N LEU A 51 5.19 -12.24 -1.80
CA LEU A 51 4.89 -13.64 -2.08
C LEU A 51 3.43 -13.98 -1.74
N LEU A 52 2.88 -13.45 -0.65
CA LEU A 52 1.46 -13.62 -0.30
C LEU A 52 0.54 -13.02 -1.38
N GLY A 53 0.84 -11.82 -1.85
CA GLY A 53 0.11 -11.20 -2.96
C GLY A 53 0.23 -11.98 -4.27
N SER A 54 1.45 -12.44 -4.59
CA SER A 54 1.74 -13.24 -5.79
C SER A 54 1.02 -14.59 -5.76
N LEU A 55 0.93 -15.24 -4.59
CA LEU A 55 0.20 -16.48 -4.41
C LEU A 55 -1.30 -16.30 -4.72
N VAL A 56 -1.89 -15.21 -4.25
CA VAL A 56 -3.30 -14.89 -4.55
C VAL A 56 -3.49 -14.57 -6.02
N ALA A 57 -2.59 -13.80 -6.63
CA ALA A 57 -2.65 -13.54 -8.07
C ALA A 57 -2.61 -14.85 -8.89
N LEU A 58 -1.75 -15.80 -8.51
CA LEU A 58 -1.66 -17.11 -9.15
C LEU A 58 -2.92 -17.94 -8.95
N PHE A 59 -3.48 -17.95 -7.74
CA PHE A 59 -4.78 -18.57 -7.44
C PHE A 59 -5.92 -18.01 -8.30
N LEU A 60 -5.97 -16.68 -8.46
CA LEU A 60 -6.98 -16.01 -9.28
C LEU A 60 -6.80 -16.32 -10.77
N ALA A 61 -5.56 -16.40 -11.25
CA ALA A 61 -5.27 -16.79 -12.64
C ALA A 61 -5.75 -18.23 -12.95
N ASP A 62 -5.49 -19.18 -12.04
CA ASP A 62 -5.98 -20.56 -12.15
C ASP A 62 -7.51 -20.66 -12.05
N ARG A 63 -8.16 -19.89 -11.17
CA ARG A 63 -9.64 -19.88 -11.13
C ARG A 63 -10.27 -19.30 -12.40
N LYS A 64 -9.67 -18.25 -12.96
CA LYS A 64 -10.17 -17.62 -14.19
C LYS A 64 -10.11 -18.58 -15.37
N SER A 65 -9.07 -19.42 -15.47
CA SER A 65 -8.99 -20.45 -16.52
C SER A 65 -10.03 -21.55 -16.36
N ARG A 66 -10.57 -21.76 -15.14
CA ARG A 66 -11.59 -22.76 -14.82
C ARG A 66 -13.04 -22.23 -14.86
N LEU A 67 -13.28 -21.02 -15.37
CA LEU A 67 -14.62 -20.39 -15.45
C LEU A 67 -15.41 -20.41 -14.12
N ALA A 68 -14.70 -20.21 -13.00
CA ALA A 68 -15.31 -20.37 -11.69
C ALA A 68 -16.38 -19.28 -11.41
N SER A 69 -17.53 -19.69 -10.87
CA SER A 69 -18.66 -18.79 -10.58
C SER A 69 -18.46 -17.97 -9.31
N SER A 70 -19.13 -16.81 -9.27
CA SER A 70 -19.20 -15.94 -8.08
C SER A 70 -20.15 -16.53 -7.03
N SER A 71 -19.83 -16.35 -5.74
CA SER A 71 -20.64 -16.92 -4.63
C SER A 71 -20.61 -16.04 -3.39
N ILE A 72 -21.73 -16.04 -2.63
CA ILE A 72 -21.86 -15.34 -1.34
C ILE A 72 -20.82 -15.78 -0.29
N LYS A 73 -20.32 -17.03 -0.39
CA LYS A 73 -19.27 -17.53 0.51
C LYS A 73 -17.99 -16.68 0.41
N PHE A 74 -17.71 -16.14 -0.77
CA PHE A 74 -16.58 -15.25 -0.98
C PHE A 74 -16.82 -13.85 -0.40
N ASP A 75 -18.05 -13.32 -0.43
CA ASP A 75 -18.38 -12.09 0.30
C ASP A 75 -18.14 -12.25 1.80
N ILE A 76 -18.60 -13.36 2.39
CA ILE A 76 -18.37 -13.68 3.81
C ILE A 76 -16.88 -13.76 4.10
N GLY A 77 -16.11 -14.49 3.28
CA GLY A 77 -14.65 -14.60 3.43
C GLY A 77 -13.94 -13.25 3.34
N ALA A 78 -14.35 -12.39 2.41
CA ALA A 78 -13.82 -11.04 2.27
C ALA A 78 -14.14 -10.18 3.51
N LEU A 79 -15.40 -10.18 3.98
CA LEU A 79 -15.79 -9.41 5.16
C LEU A 79 -15.08 -9.87 6.44
N ILE A 80 -14.98 -11.19 6.65
CA ILE A 80 -14.27 -11.75 7.81
C ILE A 80 -12.79 -11.37 7.78
N SER A 81 -12.11 -11.57 6.65
CA SER A 81 -10.68 -11.27 6.52
C SER A 81 -10.38 -9.78 6.65
N LEU A 82 -11.21 -8.91 6.06
CA LEU A 82 -11.09 -7.45 6.22
C LEU A 82 -11.32 -7.01 7.67
N THR A 83 -12.35 -7.54 8.31
CA THR A 83 -12.65 -7.22 9.72
C THR A 83 -11.50 -7.67 10.63
N ALA A 84 -10.98 -8.88 10.41
CA ALA A 84 -9.82 -9.38 11.15
C ALA A 84 -8.57 -8.51 10.92
N ALA A 85 -8.35 -8.03 9.69
CA ALA A 85 -7.24 -7.13 9.38
C ALA A 85 -7.37 -5.79 10.13
N ILE A 86 -8.58 -5.21 10.18
CA ILE A 86 -8.87 -3.99 10.93
C ILE A 86 -8.63 -4.20 12.42
N VAL A 87 -9.17 -5.27 13.01
CA VAL A 87 -8.96 -5.59 14.44
C VAL A 87 -7.48 -5.77 14.75
N LEU A 88 -6.73 -6.46 13.88
CA LEU A 88 -5.30 -6.66 14.03
C LEU A 88 -4.52 -5.33 14.01
N VAL A 89 -4.86 -4.41 13.10
CA VAL A 89 -4.25 -3.07 13.07
C VAL A 89 -4.56 -2.30 14.35
N LEU A 90 -5.83 -2.26 14.77
CA LEU A 90 -6.27 -1.49 15.95
C LEU A 90 -5.67 -2.02 17.26
N THR A 91 -5.34 -3.30 17.33
CA THR A 91 -4.85 -3.95 18.56
C THR A 91 -3.34 -4.09 18.63
N ARG A 92 -2.65 -4.15 17.48
CA ARG A 92 -1.22 -4.50 17.45
C ARG A 92 -0.32 -3.47 16.78
N VAL A 93 -0.84 -2.66 15.85
CA VAL A 93 0.01 -1.77 15.06
C VAL A 93 0.21 -0.46 15.78
N THR A 94 1.45 -0.23 16.22
CA THR A 94 1.90 1.06 16.74
C THR A 94 2.60 1.83 15.61
N PRO A 95 2.19 3.07 15.29
CA PRO A 95 2.84 3.87 14.25
C PRO A 95 4.35 4.01 14.48
N GLY A 96 5.14 3.68 13.46
CA GLY A 96 6.59 3.83 13.49
C GLY A 96 7.36 2.77 14.30
N ALA A 97 6.69 1.78 14.88
CA ALA A 97 7.30 0.69 15.64
C ALA A 97 7.00 -0.69 15.00
N PRO A 98 7.92 -1.66 15.10
CA PRO A 98 7.64 -3.03 14.67
C PRO A 98 6.60 -3.68 15.59
N ASP A 99 5.93 -4.71 15.08
CA ASP A 99 5.00 -5.50 15.88
C ASP A 99 5.74 -6.22 17.02
N SER A 100 5.16 -6.20 18.22
CA SER A 100 5.79 -6.73 19.44
C SER A 100 5.95 -8.26 19.46
N PHE A 101 5.23 -8.99 18.62
CA PHE A 101 5.29 -10.44 18.54
C PHE A 101 6.19 -10.90 17.39
N THR A 102 6.02 -10.32 16.20
CA THR A 102 6.77 -10.75 15.02
C THR A 102 8.06 -9.98 14.81
N ASN A 103 8.27 -8.85 15.49
CA ASN A 103 9.33 -7.88 15.22
C ASN A 103 9.37 -7.42 13.75
N GLN A 104 8.22 -7.42 13.09
CA GLN A 104 8.09 -7.03 11.69
C GLN A 104 7.17 -5.82 11.54
N PRO A 105 7.38 -4.99 10.50
CA PRO A 105 6.50 -3.87 10.22
C PRO A 105 5.07 -4.30 9.89
N TYR A 106 4.13 -3.41 10.19
CA TYR A 106 2.71 -3.55 9.81
C TYR A 106 2.05 -4.85 10.32
N ALA A 107 2.56 -5.44 11.40
CA ALA A 107 2.13 -6.73 11.91
C ALA A 107 2.17 -7.85 10.84
N ALA A 108 3.17 -7.78 9.96
CA ALA A 108 3.50 -8.85 9.04
C ALA A 108 3.89 -10.13 9.80
N PRO A 109 3.61 -11.31 9.23
CA PRO A 109 2.99 -11.55 7.92
C PRO A 109 1.45 -11.56 7.99
N TRP A 110 0.88 -11.51 9.20
CA TRP A 110 -0.54 -11.74 9.44
C TRP A 110 -1.44 -10.72 8.75
N PHE A 111 -1.09 -9.43 8.86
CA PHE A 111 -1.82 -8.38 8.16
C PHE A 111 -1.84 -8.61 6.64
N SER A 112 -0.66 -8.82 6.04
CA SER A 112 -0.53 -9.06 4.60
C SER A 112 -1.26 -10.32 4.15
N MET A 113 -1.28 -11.36 4.97
CA MET A 113 -2.02 -12.59 4.69
C MET A 113 -3.53 -12.35 4.70
N LEU A 114 -4.06 -11.61 5.69
CA LEU A 114 -5.47 -11.27 5.75
C LEU A 114 -5.91 -10.40 4.56
N ILE A 115 -5.10 -9.42 4.17
CA ILE A 115 -5.34 -8.61 2.96
C ILE A 115 -5.29 -9.48 1.70
N ALA A 116 -4.34 -10.41 1.61
CA ALA A 116 -4.26 -11.34 0.48
C ALA A 116 -5.55 -12.19 0.37
N ILE A 117 -6.02 -12.75 1.49
CA ILE A 117 -7.29 -13.50 1.53
C ILE A 117 -8.47 -12.61 1.13
N PHE A 118 -8.54 -11.38 1.66
CA PHE A 118 -9.57 -10.41 1.32
C PHE A 118 -9.63 -10.16 -0.19
N LEU A 119 -8.48 -9.90 -0.83
CA LEU A 119 -8.41 -9.66 -2.28
C LEU A 119 -8.80 -10.91 -3.08
N GLY A 120 -8.31 -12.09 -2.68
CA GLY A 120 -8.65 -13.36 -3.32
C GLY A 120 -10.13 -13.69 -3.25
N CYS A 121 -10.76 -13.46 -2.09
CA CYS A 121 -12.20 -13.61 -1.92
C CYS A 121 -12.98 -12.54 -2.70
N SER A 122 -12.56 -11.28 -2.64
CA SER A 122 -13.25 -10.17 -3.30
C SER A 122 -13.39 -10.37 -4.81
N ALA A 123 -12.38 -10.94 -5.47
CA ALA A 123 -12.40 -11.20 -6.90
C ALA A 123 -13.47 -12.24 -7.35
N SER A 124 -13.95 -13.11 -6.45
CA SER A 124 -15.01 -14.09 -6.72
C SER A 124 -16.29 -13.84 -5.90
N SER A 125 -16.39 -12.66 -5.29
CA SER A 125 -17.55 -12.25 -4.51
C SER A 125 -18.77 -11.94 -5.39
N MET A 126 -19.97 -11.94 -4.82
CA MET A 126 -21.21 -11.57 -5.50
C MET A 126 -21.48 -10.06 -5.41
N TYR A 127 -21.18 -9.45 -4.26
CA TYR A 127 -21.51 -8.05 -3.96
C TYR A 127 -20.27 -7.19 -3.67
N VAL A 128 -19.29 -7.70 -2.93
CA VAL A 128 -18.11 -6.93 -2.50
C VAL A 128 -17.37 -6.31 -3.68
N TRP A 129 -17.20 -7.04 -4.78
CA TRP A 129 -16.54 -6.53 -5.98
C TRP A 129 -17.26 -5.30 -6.58
N ARG A 130 -18.60 -5.22 -6.49
CA ARG A 130 -19.36 -4.06 -7.02
C ARG A 130 -19.05 -2.79 -6.24
N PHE A 131 -18.79 -2.94 -4.95
CA PHE A 131 -18.34 -1.82 -4.11
C PHE A 131 -16.90 -1.44 -4.42
N LEU A 132 -16.01 -2.41 -4.63
CA LEU A 132 -14.59 -2.16 -4.92
C LEU A 132 -14.35 -1.59 -6.33
N ASP A 133 -15.10 -2.04 -7.34
CA ASP A 133 -14.99 -1.62 -8.74
C ASP A 133 -16.03 -0.55 -9.13
N ASN A 134 -16.46 0.27 -8.18
CA ASN A 134 -17.37 1.38 -8.47
C ASN A 134 -16.65 2.47 -9.32
N ARG A 135 -17.43 3.31 -10.01
CA ARG A 135 -16.88 4.34 -10.93
C ARG A 135 -15.88 5.28 -10.26
N PHE A 136 -16.11 5.64 -9.00
CA PHE A 136 -15.22 6.51 -8.24
C PHE A 136 -13.91 5.79 -7.89
N ALA A 137 -13.97 4.54 -7.46
CA ALA A 137 -12.80 3.72 -7.20
C ALA A 137 -11.95 3.50 -8.47
N VAL A 138 -12.59 3.21 -9.61
CA VAL A 138 -11.91 3.08 -10.91
C VAL A 138 -11.25 4.40 -11.33
N PHE A 139 -11.93 5.53 -11.16
CA PHE A 139 -11.36 6.85 -11.42
C PHE A 139 -10.13 7.10 -10.54
N LEU A 140 -10.23 6.87 -9.24
CA LEU A 140 -9.13 7.09 -8.30
C LEU A 140 -7.95 6.15 -8.59
N ALA A 141 -8.23 4.88 -8.91
CA ALA A 141 -7.21 3.92 -9.33
C ALA A 141 -6.50 4.36 -10.61
N THR A 142 -7.23 4.96 -11.56
CA THR A 142 -6.68 5.47 -12.82
C THR A 142 -5.65 6.58 -12.59
N ILE A 143 -5.90 7.49 -11.64
CA ILE A 143 -5.00 8.60 -11.31
C ILE A 143 -4.06 8.32 -10.14
N SER A 144 -4.07 7.09 -9.60
CA SER A 144 -3.40 6.73 -8.34
C SER A 144 -1.89 7.01 -8.35
N PHE A 145 -1.22 6.74 -9.48
CA PHE A 145 0.20 7.06 -9.66
C PHE A 145 0.46 8.57 -9.57
N GLY A 146 -0.36 9.38 -10.24
CA GLY A 146 -0.29 10.84 -10.13
C GLY A 146 -0.52 11.31 -8.70
N VAL A 147 -1.52 10.78 -7.99
CA VAL A 147 -1.77 11.11 -6.58
C VAL A 147 -0.56 10.74 -5.72
N TYR A 148 0.04 9.57 -5.94
CA TYR A 148 1.27 9.14 -5.24
C TYR A 148 2.45 10.09 -5.49
N LEU A 149 2.61 10.61 -6.71
CA LEU A 149 3.69 11.56 -7.00
C LEU A 149 3.43 12.93 -6.36
N TRP A 150 2.22 13.47 -6.54
CA TRP A 150 1.92 14.86 -6.19
C TRP A 150 1.62 15.06 -4.70
N HIS A 151 1.10 14.06 -3.98
CA HIS A 151 0.71 14.27 -2.57
C HIS A 151 1.90 14.70 -1.70
N TYR A 152 3.07 14.07 -1.82
CA TYR A 152 4.23 14.41 -1.00
C TYR A 152 4.79 15.80 -1.32
N PHE A 153 4.78 16.18 -2.60
CA PHE A 153 5.18 17.50 -3.05
C PHE A 153 4.26 18.58 -2.46
N VAL A 154 2.94 18.36 -2.50
CA VAL A 154 1.96 19.27 -1.88
C VAL A 154 2.15 19.35 -0.38
N ILE A 155 2.34 18.21 0.31
CA ILE A 155 2.65 18.16 1.75
C ILE A 155 3.88 19.02 2.06
N SER A 156 4.94 18.90 1.26
CA SER A 156 6.20 19.62 1.46
C SER A 156 6.04 21.13 1.29
N ILE A 157 5.28 21.60 0.30
CA ILE A 157 4.97 23.03 0.15
C ILE A 157 4.17 23.53 1.37
N PHE A 158 3.17 22.77 1.79
CA PHE A 158 2.31 23.16 2.90
C PHE A 158 3.08 23.22 4.23
N ALA A 159 3.87 22.19 4.52
CA ALA A 159 4.68 22.10 5.73
C ALA A 159 5.74 23.22 5.81
N ASN A 160 6.36 23.58 4.68
CA ASN A 160 7.43 24.59 4.68
C ASN A 160 6.91 26.03 4.59
N SER A 161 5.81 26.27 3.86
CA SER A 161 5.38 27.63 3.52
C SER A 161 4.18 28.13 4.33
N TYR A 162 3.29 27.24 4.79
CA TYR A 162 1.99 27.65 5.36
C TYR A 162 1.76 27.15 6.78
N PHE A 163 2.12 25.89 7.06
CA PHE A 163 1.83 25.21 8.33
C PHE A 163 3.10 24.54 8.86
N LYS A 164 3.95 25.30 9.55
CA LYS A 164 5.22 24.78 10.10
C LYS A 164 5.03 23.65 11.11
N ASP A 165 3.85 23.56 11.72
CA ASP A 165 3.42 22.48 12.62
C ASP A 165 2.93 21.22 11.87
N PHE A 166 2.79 21.27 10.54
CA PHE A 166 2.41 20.14 9.70
C PHE A 166 3.60 19.21 9.44
N GLN A 167 4.19 18.72 10.54
CA GLN A 167 5.24 17.73 10.58
C GLN A 167 4.76 16.50 11.36
N TYR A 168 5.56 15.44 11.36
CA TYR A 168 5.22 14.20 12.07
C TYR A 168 4.98 14.48 13.56
N PHE A 169 3.82 14.10 14.08
CA PHE A 169 3.33 14.43 15.44
C PHE A 169 3.25 15.95 15.79
N GLY A 170 3.34 16.86 14.82
CA GLY A 170 3.37 18.30 15.08
C GLY A 170 1.99 18.95 15.28
N VAL A 171 0.93 18.39 14.67
CA VAL A 171 -0.42 18.97 14.75
C VAL A 171 -1.18 18.42 15.96
N GLY A 172 -1.34 19.25 17.00
CA GLY A 172 -2.03 18.86 18.24
C GLY A 172 -3.56 18.79 18.18
N SER A 173 -4.20 19.28 17.11
CA SER A 173 -5.67 19.32 16.97
C SER A 173 -6.16 18.44 15.83
N ILE A 174 -7.08 17.52 16.12
CA ILE A 174 -7.67 16.61 15.13
C ILE A 174 -8.41 17.35 14.02
N LEU A 175 -9.12 18.43 14.35
CA LEU A 175 -9.87 19.22 13.37
C LEU A 175 -8.91 19.96 12.42
N ARG A 176 -7.82 20.51 12.97
CA ARG A 176 -6.77 21.17 12.17
C ARG A 176 -6.06 20.15 11.28
N TRP A 177 -5.72 18.99 11.81
CA TRP A 177 -5.11 17.90 11.05
C TRP A 177 -6.02 17.43 9.91
N ALA A 178 -7.32 17.23 10.18
CA ALA A 178 -8.30 16.82 9.18
C ALA A 178 -8.48 17.90 8.10
N PHE A 179 -8.54 19.17 8.49
CA PHE A 179 -8.63 20.29 7.54
C PHE A 179 -7.41 20.37 6.62
N ILE A 180 -6.20 20.36 7.17
CA ILE A 180 -4.96 20.42 6.37
C ILE A 180 -4.85 19.19 5.46
N SER A 181 -5.14 17.99 6.00
CA SER A 181 -5.10 16.74 5.23
C SER A 181 -6.12 16.73 4.08
N SER A 182 -7.33 17.22 4.32
CA SER A 182 -8.36 17.37 3.29
C SER A 182 -7.88 18.29 2.17
N LEU A 183 -7.31 19.45 2.52
CA LEU A 183 -6.79 20.41 1.56
C LEU A 183 -5.66 19.81 0.70
N VAL A 184 -4.71 19.11 1.34
CA VAL A 184 -3.63 18.39 0.64
C VAL A 184 -4.19 17.34 -0.32
N ILE A 185 -5.12 16.50 0.13
CA ILE A 185 -5.70 15.44 -0.69
C ILE A 185 -6.48 16.03 -1.87
N THR A 186 -7.30 17.06 -1.65
CA THR A 186 -8.04 17.72 -2.72
C THR A 186 -7.08 18.28 -3.78
N ILE A 187 -6.05 19.03 -3.36
CA ILE A 187 -5.08 19.61 -4.29
C ILE A 187 -4.31 18.50 -5.04
N ALA A 188 -3.86 17.46 -4.34
CA ALA A 188 -3.13 16.35 -4.95
C ALA A 188 -4.00 15.60 -5.98
N ILE A 189 -5.27 15.35 -5.68
CA ILE A 189 -6.22 14.73 -6.62
C ILE A 189 -6.46 15.66 -7.82
N SER A 190 -6.64 16.97 -7.61
CA SER A 190 -6.82 17.93 -8.70
C SER A 190 -5.61 17.95 -9.63
N ILE A 191 -4.40 18.05 -9.09
CA ILE A 191 -3.16 18.06 -9.89
C ILE A 191 -2.99 16.71 -10.61
N ALA A 192 -3.19 15.59 -9.92
CA ALA A 192 -3.12 14.25 -10.53
C ALA A 192 -4.14 14.07 -11.66
N THR A 193 -5.35 14.60 -11.49
CA THR A 193 -6.39 14.57 -12.51
C THR A 193 -5.96 15.39 -13.74
N LEU A 194 -5.47 16.61 -13.54
CA LEU A 194 -4.96 17.44 -14.63
C LEU A 194 -3.77 16.76 -15.34
N SER A 195 -2.82 16.23 -14.57
CA SER A 195 -1.68 15.45 -15.07
C SER A 195 -2.13 14.31 -15.98
N TRP A 196 -3.14 13.53 -15.52
CA TRP A 196 -3.67 12.42 -16.27
C TRP A 196 -4.27 12.83 -17.61
N TYR A 197 -5.14 13.84 -17.62
CA TYR A 197 -5.85 14.24 -18.84
C TYR A 197 -4.96 14.99 -19.84
N PHE A 198 -4.01 15.80 -19.37
CA PHE A 198 -3.18 16.64 -20.23
C PHE A 198 -1.86 15.98 -20.67
N PHE A 199 -1.31 15.07 -19.87
CA PHE A 199 0.01 14.47 -20.15
C PHE A 199 -0.06 12.95 -20.27
N GLU A 200 -0.44 12.25 -19.21
CA GLU A 200 -0.27 10.79 -19.14
C GLU A 200 -1.15 10.05 -20.17
N LYS A 201 -2.45 10.37 -20.22
CA LYS A 201 -3.39 9.73 -21.15
C LYS A 201 -3.02 9.99 -22.63
N PRO A 202 -2.72 11.22 -23.07
CA PRO A 202 -2.23 11.47 -24.42
C PRO A 202 -0.97 10.70 -24.78
N ILE A 203 0.04 10.70 -23.90
CA ILE A 203 1.33 10.02 -24.14
C ILE A 203 1.11 8.51 -24.28
N ILE A 204 0.36 7.89 -23.37
CA ILE A 204 0.06 6.44 -23.43
C ILE A 204 -0.67 6.10 -24.74
N LYS A 205 -1.59 6.94 -25.19
CA LYS A 205 -2.31 6.75 -26.46
C LYS A 205 -1.34 6.80 -27.65
N GLN A 206 -0.42 7.78 -27.68
CA GLN A 206 0.58 7.89 -28.75
C GLN A 206 1.52 6.69 -28.78
N VAL A 207 2.04 6.26 -27.63
CA VAL A 207 2.93 5.09 -27.53
C VAL A 207 2.23 3.82 -28.03
N LYS A 208 0.97 3.60 -27.67
CA LYS A 208 0.18 2.46 -28.17
C LYS A 208 0.03 2.48 -29.70
N LEU A 209 -0.21 3.66 -30.28
CA LEU A 209 -0.31 3.80 -31.74
C LEU A 209 1.00 3.48 -32.44
N ILE A 210 2.14 3.97 -31.93
CA ILE A 210 3.47 3.69 -32.48
C ILE A 210 3.76 2.18 -32.41
N ARG A 211 3.52 1.56 -31.26
CA ARG A 211 3.74 0.11 -31.06
C ARG A 211 2.91 -0.75 -32.02
N ASN A 212 1.64 -0.38 -32.23
CA ASN A 212 0.77 -1.11 -33.15
C ASN A 212 1.24 -1.00 -34.60
N LYS A 213 1.73 0.19 -35.02
CA LYS A 213 2.31 0.38 -36.35
C LYS A 213 3.59 -0.46 -36.55
N GLN A 214 4.47 -0.50 -35.55
CA GLN A 214 5.68 -1.33 -35.61
C GLN A 214 5.36 -2.82 -35.73
N LYS A 215 4.36 -3.31 -34.97
CA LYS A 215 3.93 -4.70 -35.06
C LYS A 215 3.40 -5.04 -36.47
N ALA A 216 2.56 -4.19 -37.04
CA ALA A 216 2.01 -4.39 -38.38
C ALA A 216 3.04 -4.27 -39.52
N ALA A 217 4.22 -3.68 -39.27
CA ALA A 217 5.31 -3.61 -40.25
C ALA A 217 6.25 -4.83 -40.18
N ASN A 218 6.18 -5.60 -39.10
CA ASN A 218 7.01 -6.80 -38.86
C ASN A 218 6.24 -8.12 -39.07
N ASP A 219 4.92 -8.04 -39.29
CA ASP A 219 4.02 -9.15 -39.66
C ASP A 219 3.78 -9.12 -41.18
#